data_AF-A0A965MNG7-F1
#
_entry.id   AF-A0A965MNG7-F1
#
_cell.length_a   1.000
_cell.length_b   1.000
_cell.length_c   1.000
_cell.angle_alpha   90.00
_cell.angle_beta   90.00
_cell.angle_gamma   90.00
#
_symmetry.space_group_name_H-M   'P 1'
#
loop_
_entity.id
_entity.type
_entity.pdbx_description
1 polymer ?
#
loop_
_entity_poly.entity_id
_entity_poly.type
_entity_poly.pdbx_seq_one_letter_code
_entity_poly.pdbx_strand_id
1 'polypeptide(L)'
;MSRFISHFLLALSLVASVYAQDKAPPAVQSANIMDVKPEASQAAGYAEQNNGERAKVQPGNNAPMWRDVGKGANGYSSLPVSQAPEAGVLIQPFVEYPGSRLTNAGEAWRQVRNNWIIPYGGSLLFIVGLAIAIFYWRKGMIRLHGAPTGRQIERFTPFERSAHWSNAIAFVILAISGLVMAFGKFILQPVIGDTLFGWLSYVLKNAHNFAGPLFAVSLIVVFFTF
;
A
#
# COMPACT_ATOMS: atom_id res chain seq x y z
N MET A 1 -30.37 -42.17 26.04
CA MET A 1 -31.00 -41.00 25.36
C MET A 1 -30.13 -40.36 24.25
N SER A 2 -28.93 -40.88 23.94
CA SER A 2 -28.01 -40.21 22.99
C SER A 2 -27.98 -40.79 21.57
N ARG A 3 -28.33 -42.07 21.36
CA ARG A 3 -28.25 -42.68 20.02
C ARG A 3 -29.42 -42.31 19.11
N PHE A 4 -30.63 -42.16 19.64
CA PHE A 4 -31.81 -41.83 18.85
C PHE A 4 -31.75 -40.40 18.26
N ILE A 5 -31.20 -39.45 19.01
CA ILE A 5 -31.04 -38.06 18.58
C ILE A 5 -29.96 -37.94 17.49
N SER A 6 -28.85 -38.69 17.60
CA SER A 6 -27.81 -38.71 16.58
C SER A 6 -28.27 -39.29 15.25
N HIS A 7 -29.14 -40.31 15.25
CA HIS A 7 -29.68 -40.89 14.00
C HIS A 7 -30.74 -39.98 13.37
N PHE A 8 -31.53 -39.27 14.18
CA PHE A 8 -32.51 -38.31 13.69
C PHE A 8 -31.85 -37.07 13.06
N LEU A 9 -30.75 -36.58 13.65
CA LEU A 9 -29.98 -35.46 13.09
C LEU A 9 -29.21 -35.85 11.81
N LEU A 10 -28.71 -37.09 11.72
CA LEU A 10 -28.06 -37.58 10.50
C LEU A 10 -29.07 -37.74 9.35
N ALA A 11 -30.28 -38.26 9.64
CA ALA A 11 -31.35 -38.38 8.66
C ALA A 11 -31.85 -37.01 8.18
N LEU A 12 -31.94 -36.00 9.06
CA LEU A 12 -32.36 -34.65 8.68
C LEU A 12 -31.31 -33.93 7.81
N SER A 13 -30.01 -34.21 8.04
CA SER A 13 -28.93 -33.66 7.19
C SER A 13 -28.89 -34.26 5.77
N LEU A 14 -29.36 -35.50 5.60
CA LEU A 14 -29.43 -36.17 4.28
C LEU A 14 -30.65 -35.72 3.45
N VAL A 15 -31.74 -35.28 4.09
CA VAL A 15 -32.94 -34.80 3.37
C VAL A 15 -32.79 -33.33 2.93
N ALA A 16 -32.01 -32.53 3.65
CA ALA A 16 -31.77 -31.12 3.28
C ALA A 16 -30.87 -30.96 2.02
N SER A 17 -30.04 -31.96 1.69
CA SER A 17 -29.16 -31.90 0.51
C SER A 17 -29.88 -32.17 -0.82
N VAL A 18 -31.09 -32.72 -0.82
CA VAL A 18 -31.82 -33.08 -2.05
C VAL A 18 -32.55 -31.89 -2.69
N TYR A 19 -32.77 -30.80 -1.95
CA TYR A 19 -33.46 -29.60 -2.46
C TYR A 19 -32.53 -28.52 -3.03
N ALA A 20 -31.22 -28.75 -3.06
CA ALA A 20 -30.23 -27.85 -3.65
C ALA A 20 -29.65 -28.38 -4.96
N GLN A 21 -30.42 -29.16 -5.71
CA GLN A 21 -30.05 -29.51 -7.07
C GLN A 21 -30.33 -28.29 -7.95
N ASP A 22 -29.29 -27.46 -8.13
CA ASP A 22 -29.29 -26.39 -9.13
C ASP A 22 -29.84 -26.95 -10.44
N LYS A 23 -30.84 -26.26 -10.99
CA LYS A 23 -31.38 -26.53 -12.31
C LYS A 23 -30.18 -26.65 -13.26
N ALA A 24 -30.03 -27.81 -13.91
CA ALA A 24 -28.95 -28.02 -14.87
C ALA A 24 -28.91 -26.80 -15.81
N PRO A 25 -27.73 -26.17 -16.02
CA PRO A 25 -27.64 -25.04 -16.94
C PRO A 25 -28.24 -25.50 -18.27
N PRO A 26 -29.10 -24.68 -18.91
CA PRO A 26 -29.68 -25.06 -20.19
C PRO A 26 -28.56 -25.51 -21.11
N ALA A 27 -28.71 -26.72 -21.68
CA ALA A 27 -27.73 -27.27 -22.61
C ALA A 27 -27.43 -26.19 -23.66
N VAL A 28 -26.14 -25.93 -23.91
CA VAL A 28 -25.71 -24.96 -24.92
C VAL A 28 -26.17 -25.47 -26.28
N GLN A 29 -27.34 -25.03 -26.71
CA GLN A 29 -27.84 -25.28 -28.05
C GLN A 29 -26.94 -24.50 -29.00
N SER A 30 -26.19 -25.19 -29.85
CA SER A 30 -25.47 -24.55 -30.94
C SER A 30 -26.49 -23.87 -31.85
N ALA A 31 -26.55 -22.53 -31.81
CA ALA A 31 -27.34 -21.76 -32.74
C ALA A 31 -26.68 -21.82 -34.13
N ASN A 32 -27.45 -22.02 -35.19
CA ASN A 32 -26.92 -21.89 -36.55
C ASN A 32 -26.47 -20.45 -36.76
N ILE A 33 -25.25 -20.26 -37.30
CA ILE A 33 -24.68 -18.92 -37.55
C ILE A 33 -25.58 -18.02 -38.41
N MET A 34 -26.43 -18.61 -39.25
CA MET A 34 -27.38 -17.92 -40.13
C MET A 34 -28.66 -17.45 -39.41
N ASP A 35 -28.98 -18.03 -38.25
CA ASP A 35 -30.16 -17.70 -37.43
C ASP A 35 -29.79 -16.78 -36.24
N VAL A 36 -28.50 -16.48 -36.04
CA VAL A 36 -28.03 -15.54 -35.04
C VAL A 36 -28.40 -14.13 -35.51
N LYS A 37 -29.41 -13.54 -34.85
CA LYS A 37 -29.73 -12.10 -34.98
C LYS A 37 -28.44 -11.27 -34.88
N PRO A 38 -28.34 -10.10 -35.55
CA PRO A 38 -27.17 -9.23 -35.39
C PRO A 38 -26.85 -9.13 -33.91
N GLU A 39 -25.61 -9.45 -33.54
CA GLU A 39 -25.23 -9.47 -32.13
C GLU A 39 -25.62 -8.13 -31.51
N ALA A 40 -26.13 -8.15 -30.27
CA ALA A 40 -26.52 -6.92 -29.59
C ALA A 40 -25.39 -5.87 -29.62
N SER A 41 -24.14 -6.33 -29.64
CA SER A 41 -22.90 -5.55 -29.81
C SER A 41 -22.84 -4.67 -31.05
N GLN A 42 -23.57 -5.00 -32.13
CA GLN A 42 -23.59 -4.27 -33.40
C GLN A 42 -24.59 -3.10 -33.40
N ALA A 43 -25.42 -2.97 -32.36
CA ALA A 43 -26.35 -1.85 -32.26
C ALA A 43 -25.61 -0.52 -32.08
N ALA A 44 -26.09 0.55 -32.74
CA ALA A 44 -25.56 1.89 -32.56
C ALA A 44 -25.66 2.31 -31.08
N GLY A 45 -24.59 2.88 -30.53
CA GLY A 45 -24.53 3.28 -29.12
C GLY A 45 -24.47 2.11 -28.13
N TYR A 46 -24.31 0.85 -28.58
CA TYR A 46 -24.26 -0.29 -27.67
C TYR A 46 -23.22 -0.11 -26.57
N ALA A 47 -22.03 0.39 -26.90
CA ALA A 47 -20.98 0.63 -25.93
C ALA A 47 -21.38 1.64 -24.85
N GLU A 48 -22.22 2.63 -25.14
CA GLU A 48 -22.55 3.72 -24.21
C GLU A 48 -23.75 3.42 -23.31
N GLN A 49 -24.47 2.32 -23.57
CA GLN A 49 -25.65 1.95 -22.81
C GLN A 49 -25.38 1.78 -21.31
N ASN A 50 -26.33 2.21 -20.49
CA ASN A 50 -26.35 1.92 -19.06
C ASN A 50 -26.82 0.48 -18.78
N ASN A 51 -26.75 0.03 -17.51
CA ASN A 51 -27.15 -1.33 -17.14
C ASN A 51 -28.64 -1.62 -17.43
N GLY A 52 -29.53 -0.64 -17.32
CA GLY A 52 -30.96 -0.81 -17.58
C GLY A 52 -31.27 -1.00 -19.06
N GLU A 53 -30.58 -0.27 -19.93
CA GLU A 53 -30.63 -0.43 -21.38
C GLU A 53 -30.01 -1.77 -21.81
N ARG A 54 -28.85 -2.12 -21.23
CA ARG A 54 -28.18 -3.39 -21.50
C ARG A 54 -29.07 -4.59 -21.17
N ALA A 55 -29.80 -4.53 -20.06
CA ALA A 55 -30.71 -5.60 -19.66
C ALA A 55 -31.85 -5.85 -20.68
N LYS A 56 -32.20 -4.87 -21.53
CA LYS A 56 -33.21 -5.04 -22.58
C LYS A 56 -32.66 -5.75 -23.82
N VAL A 57 -31.40 -5.51 -24.17
CA VAL A 57 -30.78 -6.00 -25.41
C VAL A 57 -29.92 -7.25 -25.20
N GLN A 58 -29.29 -7.39 -24.04
CA GLN A 58 -28.48 -8.53 -23.64
C GLN A 58 -28.60 -8.76 -22.12
N PRO A 59 -29.70 -9.39 -21.66
CA PRO A 59 -29.90 -9.73 -20.26
C PRO A 59 -28.71 -10.54 -19.70
N GLY A 60 -28.29 -10.22 -18.47
CA GLY A 60 -27.15 -10.87 -17.81
C GLY A 60 -25.79 -10.24 -18.08
N ASN A 61 -25.67 -9.31 -19.04
CA ASN A 61 -24.45 -8.54 -19.24
C ASN A 61 -24.45 -7.27 -18.36
N ASN A 62 -23.52 -7.17 -17.42
CA ASN A 62 -23.31 -6.00 -16.55
C ASN A 62 -22.06 -5.18 -16.91
N ALA A 63 -21.57 -5.27 -18.15
CA ALA A 63 -20.41 -4.54 -18.63
C ALA A 63 -20.46 -3.01 -18.40
N PRO A 64 -21.62 -2.31 -18.52
CA PRO A 64 -21.68 -0.89 -18.19
C PRO A 64 -21.30 -0.61 -16.72
N MET A 65 -21.88 -1.34 -15.78
CA MET A 65 -21.55 -1.23 -14.35
C MET A 65 -20.07 -1.51 -14.07
N TRP A 66 -19.48 -2.56 -14.65
CA TRP A 66 -18.04 -2.83 -14.46
C TRP A 66 -17.13 -1.75 -15.03
N ARG A 67 -17.54 -1.12 -16.11
CA ARG A 67 -16.78 0.00 -16.70
C ARG A 67 -16.87 1.25 -15.84
N ASP A 68 -18.01 1.51 -15.21
CA ASP A 68 -18.13 2.62 -14.25
C ASP A 68 -17.32 2.34 -12.98
N VAL A 69 -17.34 1.09 -12.48
CA VAL A 69 -16.47 0.66 -11.38
C VAL A 69 -14.99 0.87 -11.73
N GLY A 70 -14.56 0.49 -12.93
CA GLY A 70 -13.18 0.70 -13.39
C GLY A 70 -12.78 2.18 -13.55
N LYS A 71 -13.74 3.09 -13.74
CA LYS A 71 -13.50 4.54 -13.74
C LYS A 71 -13.40 5.14 -12.33
N GLY A 72 -13.55 4.34 -11.28
CA GLY A 72 -13.60 4.83 -9.90
C GLY A 72 -14.92 5.49 -9.53
N ALA A 73 -16.04 5.05 -10.12
CA ALA A 73 -17.37 5.54 -9.73
C ALA A 73 -17.59 5.36 -8.23
N ASN A 74 -18.03 6.44 -7.57
CA ASN A 74 -18.31 6.43 -6.14
C ASN A 74 -19.73 5.90 -5.89
N GLY A 75 -19.81 4.72 -5.27
CA GLY A 75 -21.05 4.10 -4.83
C GLY A 75 -21.51 4.62 -3.46
N TYR A 76 -22.61 4.05 -2.98
CA TYR A 76 -23.08 4.32 -1.63
C TYR A 76 -22.21 3.59 -0.59
N SER A 77 -21.77 4.31 0.43
CA SER A 77 -21.13 3.75 1.63
C SER A 77 -21.72 4.39 2.87
N SER A 78 -21.92 3.61 3.93
CA SER A 78 -22.39 4.10 5.23
C SER A 78 -21.27 4.69 6.09
N LEU A 79 -20.01 4.62 5.64
CA LEU A 79 -18.87 5.18 6.37
C LEU A 79 -18.77 6.69 6.15
N PRO A 80 -18.47 7.48 7.19
CA PRO A 80 -18.24 8.92 7.03
C PRO A 80 -17.06 9.19 6.09
N VAL A 81 -17.26 10.09 5.11
CA VAL A 81 -16.22 10.49 4.14
C VAL A 81 -14.97 11.04 4.81
N SER A 82 -15.09 11.68 5.98
CA SER A 82 -13.95 12.18 6.75
C SER A 82 -13.04 11.08 7.31
N GLN A 83 -13.57 9.87 7.51
CA GLN A 83 -12.84 8.73 8.06
C GLN A 83 -12.41 7.76 6.95
N ALA A 84 -13.24 7.59 5.92
CA ALA A 84 -12.99 6.68 4.81
C ALA A 84 -13.39 7.32 3.47
N PRO A 85 -12.56 8.24 2.93
CA PRO A 85 -12.89 9.03 1.74
C PRO A 85 -13.18 8.20 0.49
N GLU A 86 -12.53 7.03 0.37
CA GLU A 86 -12.63 6.13 -0.78
C GLU A 86 -13.54 4.92 -0.52
N ALA A 87 -14.29 4.89 0.59
CA ALA A 87 -15.09 3.71 0.97
C ALA A 87 -16.23 3.35 0.01
N GLY A 88 -16.65 4.27 -0.85
CA GLY A 88 -17.62 4.00 -1.92
C GLY A 88 -16.97 3.61 -3.25
N VAL A 89 -15.64 3.62 -3.36
CA VAL A 89 -14.91 3.30 -4.59
C VAL A 89 -14.39 1.87 -4.53
N LEU A 90 -14.86 1.01 -5.45
CA LEU A 90 -14.45 -0.39 -5.48
C LEU A 90 -13.09 -0.61 -6.17
N ILE A 91 -12.86 0.06 -7.30
CA ILE A 91 -11.60 0.02 -8.04
C ILE A 91 -11.15 1.46 -8.21
N GLN A 92 -9.93 1.76 -7.76
CA GLN A 92 -9.37 3.09 -7.98
C GLN A 92 -9.26 3.38 -9.49
N PRO A 93 -9.50 4.64 -9.91
CA PRO A 93 -9.51 5.01 -11.31
C PRO A 93 -8.19 4.65 -12.00
N PHE A 94 -8.28 4.44 -13.32
CA PHE A 94 -7.10 4.24 -14.14
C PHE A 94 -6.37 5.58 -14.31
N VAL A 95 -5.10 5.59 -13.97
CA VAL A 95 -4.22 6.74 -14.06
C VAL A 95 -2.88 6.31 -14.64
N GLU A 96 -2.15 7.27 -15.18
CA GLU A 96 -0.79 7.07 -15.66
C GLU A 96 0.11 8.11 -14.99
N TYR A 97 0.90 7.65 -14.01
CA TYR A 97 1.94 8.48 -13.40
C TYR A 97 3.23 8.40 -14.22
N PRO A 98 4.12 9.41 -14.16
CA PRO A 98 5.43 9.35 -14.78
C PRO A 98 6.18 8.07 -14.38
N GLY A 99 6.53 7.23 -15.37
CA GLY A 99 7.25 5.97 -15.15
C GLY A 99 6.37 4.75 -14.86
N SER A 100 5.04 4.87 -14.96
CA SER A 100 4.08 3.75 -14.89
C SER A 100 3.33 3.57 -16.21
N ARG A 101 2.70 2.40 -16.40
CA ARG A 101 1.71 2.19 -17.49
C ARG A 101 0.33 2.64 -17.02
N LEU A 102 -0.57 2.94 -17.96
CA LEU A 102 -1.99 3.16 -17.65
C LEU A 102 -2.58 1.94 -16.91
N THR A 103 -2.95 2.12 -15.65
CA THR A 103 -3.49 1.07 -14.78
C THR A 103 -4.22 1.69 -13.59
N ASN A 104 -4.82 0.89 -12.70
CA ASN A 104 -5.47 1.42 -11.50
C ASN A 104 -4.45 2.20 -10.63
N ALA A 105 -4.91 3.25 -9.92
CA ALA A 105 -4.02 4.18 -9.23
C ALA A 105 -3.05 3.53 -8.22
N GLY A 106 -3.52 2.55 -7.44
CA GLY A 106 -2.67 1.83 -6.50
C GLY A 106 -1.55 1.05 -7.19
N GLU A 107 -1.84 0.38 -8.30
CA GLU A 107 -0.84 -0.32 -9.11
C GLU A 107 0.11 0.64 -9.82
N ALA A 108 -0.41 1.76 -10.36
CA ALA A 108 0.41 2.79 -10.98
C ALA A 108 1.43 3.34 -9.98
N TRP A 109 0.99 3.66 -8.76
CA TRP A 109 1.88 4.09 -7.67
C TRP A 109 2.91 3.01 -7.31
N ARG A 110 2.49 1.74 -7.22
CA ARG A 110 3.40 0.62 -6.93
C ARG A 110 4.49 0.49 -7.99
N GLN A 111 4.17 0.68 -9.27
CA GLN A 111 5.15 0.67 -10.36
C GLN A 111 6.14 1.82 -10.23
N VAL A 112 5.67 3.06 -10.03
CA VAL A 112 6.55 4.22 -9.82
C VAL A 112 7.46 3.98 -8.60
N ARG A 113 6.88 3.58 -7.47
CA ARG A 113 7.63 3.32 -6.25
C ARG A 113 8.71 2.27 -6.46
N ASN A 114 8.34 1.10 -6.99
CA ASN A 114 9.24 -0.04 -7.01
C ASN A 114 10.24 -0.01 -8.18
N ASN A 115 9.86 0.57 -9.33
CA ASN A 115 10.71 0.59 -10.52
C ASN A 115 11.57 1.86 -10.60
N TRP A 116 11.15 2.95 -9.95
CA TRP A 116 11.87 4.22 -9.97
C TRP A 116 12.35 4.62 -8.57
N ILE A 117 11.44 4.91 -7.64
CA ILE A 117 11.80 5.53 -6.35
C ILE A 117 12.78 4.65 -5.57
N ILE A 118 12.49 3.35 -5.46
CA ILE A 118 13.32 2.42 -4.68
C ILE A 118 14.71 2.24 -5.33
N PRO A 119 14.86 1.93 -6.64
CA PRO A 119 16.18 1.79 -7.24
C PRO A 119 17.03 3.07 -7.19
N TYR A 120 16.47 4.23 -7.57
CA TYR A 120 17.21 5.49 -7.56
C TYR A 120 17.50 5.98 -6.14
N GLY A 121 16.52 5.87 -5.23
CA GLY A 121 16.70 6.23 -3.82
C GLY A 121 17.74 5.33 -3.14
N GLY A 122 17.69 4.02 -3.38
CA GLY A 122 18.70 3.08 -2.88
C GLY A 122 20.09 3.35 -3.44
N SER A 123 20.19 3.66 -4.75
CA SER A 123 21.45 4.03 -5.40
C SER A 123 22.04 5.31 -4.80
N LEU A 124 21.23 6.33 -4.57
CA LEU A 124 21.66 7.57 -3.93
C LEU A 124 22.23 7.31 -2.53
N LEU A 125 21.52 6.54 -1.70
CA LEU A 125 22.00 6.19 -0.35
C LEU A 125 23.31 5.40 -0.39
N PHE A 126 23.45 4.46 -1.34
CA PHE A 126 24.68 3.72 -1.54
C PHE A 126 25.84 4.64 -1.97
N ILE A 127 25.62 5.53 -2.93
CA ILE A 127 26.62 6.49 -3.42
C ILE A 127 27.07 7.42 -2.29
N VAL A 128 26.13 7.94 -1.49
CA VAL A 128 26.47 8.80 -0.34
C VAL A 128 27.29 8.03 0.69
N GLY A 129 26.87 6.82 1.04
CA GLY A 129 27.64 5.96 1.96
C GLY A 129 29.05 5.67 1.45
N LEU A 130 29.19 5.36 0.16
CA LEU A 130 30.48 5.13 -0.49
C LEU A 130 31.34 6.41 -0.50
N ALA A 131 30.76 7.57 -0.78
CA ALA A 131 31.45 8.84 -0.77
C ALA A 131 32.01 9.18 0.62
N ILE A 132 31.22 8.95 1.67
CA ILE A 132 31.65 9.10 3.07
C ILE A 132 32.80 8.12 3.39
N ALA A 133 32.68 6.87 2.97
CA ALA A 133 33.73 5.86 3.19
C ALA A 133 35.04 6.22 2.49
N ILE A 134 34.99 6.67 1.22
CA ILE A 134 36.16 7.13 0.47
C ILE A 134 36.77 8.37 1.12
N PHE A 135 35.95 9.34 1.52
CA PHE A 135 36.42 10.54 2.21
C PHE A 135 37.18 10.18 3.48
N TYR A 136 36.60 9.32 4.32
CA TYR A 136 37.25 8.85 5.54
C TYR A 136 38.54 8.09 5.27
N TRP A 137 38.56 7.21 4.27
CA TRP A 137 39.77 6.49 3.88
C TRP A 137 40.90 7.42 3.41
N ARG A 138 40.55 8.51 2.72
CA ARG A 138 41.53 9.48 2.20
C ARG A 138 42.01 10.49 3.23
N LYS A 139 41.13 10.96 4.12
CA LYS A 139 41.44 12.04 5.09
C LYS A 139 41.76 11.53 6.49
N GLY A 140 41.31 10.31 6.83
CA GLY A 140 41.40 9.79 8.18
C GLY A 140 40.54 10.58 9.18
N MET A 141 40.85 10.40 10.46
CA MET A 141 40.18 11.13 11.54
C MET A 141 40.64 12.59 11.57
N ILE A 142 39.70 13.53 11.64
CA ILE A 142 40.00 14.95 11.88
C ILE A 142 40.47 15.08 13.33
N ARG A 143 41.77 15.29 13.52
CA ARG A 143 42.40 15.45 14.84
C ARG A 143 42.47 16.91 15.23
N LEU A 144 42.64 17.15 16.52
CA LEU A 144 43.02 18.45 17.05
C LEU A 144 44.40 18.83 16.49
N HIS A 145 44.59 20.11 16.16
CA HIS A 145 45.87 20.64 15.66
C HIS A 145 46.96 20.69 16.75
N GLY A 146 46.61 20.55 18.03
CA GLY A 146 47.53 20.59 19.15
C GLY A 146 47.09 19.71 20.32
N ALA A 147 47.92 19.65 21.36
CA ALA A 147 47.63 18.88 22.56
C ALA A 147 46.46 19.50 23.35
N PRO A 148 45.56 18.67 23.96
CA PRO A 148 44.52 19.18 24.84
C PRO A 148 45.14 19.93 26.03
N THR A 149 44.67 21.15 26.29
CA THR A 149 45.20 22.02 27.37
C THR A 149 44.66 21.66 28.76
N GLY A 150 43.71 20.73 28.85
CA GLY A 150 43.03 20.34 30.09
C GLY A 150 42.00 21.36 30.61
N ARG A 151 41.95 22.57 30.05
CA ARG A 151 40.96 23.60 30.41
C ARG A 151 39.73 23.47 29.52
N GLN A 152 38.56 23.28 30.13
CA GLN A 152 37.28 23.24 29.42
C GLN A 152 36.57 24.60 29.51
N ILE A 153 35.92 25.00 28.42
CA ILE A 153 35.00 26.14 28.39
C ILE A 153 33.62 25.63 28.03
N GLU A 154 32.58 26.24 28.58
CA GLU A 154 31.21 25.93 28.18
C GLU A 154 30.96 26.49 26.78
N ARG A 155 31.06 25.61 25.77
CA ARG A 155 30.71 25.95 24.39
C ARG A 155 29.21 25.85 24.13
N PHE A 156 28.55 24.89 24.78
CA PHE A 156 27.13 24.64 24.61
C PHE A 156 26.43 24.45 25.95
N THR A 157 25.31 25.16 26.13
CA THR A 157 24.51 25.11 27.36
C THR A 157 23.86 23.73 27.56
N PRO A 158 23.40 23.37 28.77
CA PRO A 158 22.66 22.12 28.97
C PRO A 158 21.38 22.04 28.13
N PHE A 159 20.72 23.19 27.91
CA PHE A 159 19.52 23.27 27.06
C PHE A 159 19.83 22.97 25.60
N GLU A 160 20.83 23.63 25.02
CA GLU A 160 21.33 23.36 23.65
C GLU A 160 21.65 21.88 23.45
N ARG A 161 22.41 21.30 24.38
CA ARG A 161 22.75 19.86 24.32
C ARG A 161 21.51 18.98 24.36
N SER A 162 20.54 19.31 25.21
CA SER A 162 19.28 18.54 25.32
C SER A 162 18.43 18.64 24.04
N ALA A 163 18.34 19.83 23.45
CA ALA A 163 17.65 20.07 22.18
C ALA A 163 18.33 19.29 21.04
N HIS A 164 19.67 19.33 20.97
CA HIS A 164 20.44 18.58 19.99
C HIS A 164 20.23 17.07 20.12
N TRP A 165 20.34 16.52 21.33
CA TRP A 165 20.15 15.09 21.57
C TRP A 165 18.73 14.62 21.27
N SER A 166 17.72 15.42 21.61
CA SER A 166 16.32 15.13 21.25
C SER A 166 16.14 15.04 19.74
N ASN A 167 16.69 16.01 19.00
CA ASN A 167 16.65 16.03 17.55
C ASN A 167 17.41 14.85 16.93
N ALA A 168 18.61 14.54 17.45
CA ALA A 168 19.45 13.45 16.97
C ALA A 168 18.79 12.08 17.18
N ILE A 169 18.20 11.83 18.34
CA ILE A 169 17.49 10.57 18.62
C ILE A 169 16.26 10.44 17.71
N ALA A 170 15.46 11.50 17.58
CA ALA A 170 14.31 11.49 16.69
C ALA A 170 14.72 11.25 15.22
N PHE A 171 15.81 11.87 14.77
CA PHE A 171 16.39 11.63 13.45
C PHE A 171 16.79 10.17 13.25
N VAL A 172 17.49 9.55 14.20
CA VAL A 172 17.92 8.15 14.09
C VAL A 172 16.71 7.21 14.03
N ILE A 173 15.69 7.45 14.86
CA ILE A 173 14.43 6.68 14.82
C ILE A 173 13.79 6.80 13.44
N LEU A 174 13.64 8.02 12.91
CA LEU A 174 13.05 8.28 11.60
C LEU A 174 13.86 7.66 10.46
N ALA A 175 15.19 7.77 10.49
CA ALA A 175 16.07 7.23 9.46
C ALA A 175 15.98 5.70 9.42
N ILE A 176 16.12 5.02 10.57
CA ILE A 176 16.05 3.54 10.63
C ILE A 176 14.67 3.05 10.21
N SER A 177 13.61 3.61 10.79
CA SER A 177 12.24 3.20 10.48
C SER A 177 11.86 3.50 9.02
N GLY A 178 12.27 4.65 8.48
CA GLY A 178 12.05 5.02 7.07
C GLY A 178 12.77 4.08 6.11
N LEU A 179 14.02 3.73 6.40
CA LEU A 179 14.79 2.75 5.60
C LEU A 179 14.12 1.37 5.59
N VAL A 180 13.66 0.89 6.75
CA VAL A 180 12.97 -0.41 6.81
C VAL A 180 11.62 -0.37 6.09
N MET A 181 10.83 0.71 6.22
CA MET A 181 9.55 0.82 5.50
C MET A 181 9.74 0.98 3.97
N ALA A 182 10.79 1.66 3.53
CA ALA A 182 11.10 1.81 2.11
C ALA A 182 11.63 0.50 1.49
N PHE A 183 12.69 -0.05 2.08
CA PHE A 183 13.50 -1.13 1.48
C PHE A 183 13.31 -2.51 2.13
N GLY A 184 12.75 -2.56 3.34
CA GLY A 184 12.70 -3.77 4.16
C GLY A 184 12.01 -4.95 3.49
N LYS A 185 10.97 -4.71 2.67
CA LYS A 185 10.32 -5.76 1.87
C LYS A 185 11.28 -6.49 0.92
N PHE A 186 12.25 -5.78 0.35
CA PHE A 186 13.15 -6.34 -0.68
C PHE A 186 14.43 -6.93 -0.10
N ILE A 187 14.88 -6.41 1.05
CA ILE A 187 16.17 -6.76 1.64
C ILE A 187 16.00 -7.61 2.90
N LEU A 188 15.11 -7.18 3.81
CA LEU A 188 15.03 -7.75 5.15
C LEU A 188 14.01 -8.88 5.23
N GLN A 189 12.82 -8.69 4.67
CA GLN A 189 11.72 -9.68 4.68
C GLN A 189 12.16 -11.05 4.11
N PRO A 190 12.91 -11.15 3.00
CA PRO A 190 13.36 -12.46 2.49
C PRO A 190 14.34 -13.19 3.42
N VAL A 191 14.99 -12.47 4.34
CA VAL A 191 16.00 -13.02 5.26
C VAL A 191 15.38 -13.47 6.58
N ILE A 192 14.46 -12.67 7.15
CA ILE A 192 13.90 -12.92 8.49
C ILE A 192 12.49 -13.52 8.46
N GLY A 193 11.85 -13.59 7.29
CA GLY A 193 10.50 -14.11 7.10
C GLY A 193 9.38 -13.14 7.48
N ASP A 194 8.16 -13.48 7.07
CA ASP A 194 6.99 -12.59 7.14
C ASP A 194 6.59 -12.25 8.57
N THR A 195 6.62 -13.22 9.50
CA THR A 195 6.17 -13.01 10.88
C THR A 195 7.06 -12.00 11.61
N LEU A 196 8.39 -12.16 11.54
CA LEU A 196 9.32 -11.24 12.19
C LEU A 196 9.30 -9.87 11.50
N PHE A 197 9.27 -9.85 10.17
CA PHE A 197 9.19 -8.60 9.42
C PHE A 197 7.89 -7.83 9.70
N GLY A 198 6.77 -8.53 9.87
CA GLY A 198 5.48 -7.95 10.24
C GLY A 198 5.54 -7.23 11.59
N TRP A 199 6.05 -7.89 12.63
CA TRP A 199 6.22 -7.29 13.96
C TRP A 199 7.20 -6.12 13.94
N LEU A 200 8.34 -6.27 13.27
CA LEU A 200 9.33 -5.21 13.14
C LEU A 200 8.74 -3.98 12.45
N SER A 201 8.05 -4.18 11.33
CA SER A 201 7.42 -3.11 10.56
C SER A 201 6.30 -2.43 11.33
N TYR A 202 5.54 -3.18 12.13
CA TYR A 202 4.53 -2.61 13.03
C TYR A 202 5.18 -1.67 14.06
N VAL A 203 6.22 -2.12 14.76
CA VAL A 203 6.92 -1.29 15.76
C VAL A 203 7.53 -0.05 15.11
N LEU A 204 8.25 -0.21 14.00
CA LEU A 204 8.93 0.89 13.33
C LEU A 204 7.97 1.91 12.73
N LYS A 205 6.82 1.49 12.20
CA LYS A 205 5.78 2.41 11.71
C LYS A 205 5.26 3.29 12.84
N ASN A 206 4.95 2.71 13.99
CA ASN A 206 4.45 3.48 15.14
C ASN A 206 5.52 4.43 15.68
N ALA A 207 6.77 3.96 15.77
CA ALA A 207 7.91 4.80 16.16
C ALA A 207 8.12 5.97 15.18
N HIS A 208 8.01 5.74 13.86
CA HIS A 208 8.15 6.77 12.84
C HIS A 208 7.04 7.83 12.95
N ASN A 209 5.79 7.39 13.10
CA ASN A 209 4.64 8.28 13.21
C ASN A 209 4.69 9.14 14.47
N PHE A 210 5.25 8.62 15.57
CA PHE A 210 5.46 9.39 16.79
C PHE A 210 6.66 10.34 16.69
N ALA A 211 7.79 9.85 16.17
CA ALA A 211 9.02 10.63 16.07
C ALA A 211 8.94 11.75 15.02
N GLY A 212 8.09 11.63 13.99
CA GLY A 212 7.95 12.61 12.92
C GLY A 212 7.56 14.01 13.43
N PRO A 213 6.40 14.16 14.10
CA PRO A 213 6.00 15.43 14.70
C PRO A 213 7.00 15.93 15.74
N LEU A 214 7.57 15.03 16.56
CA LEU A 214 8.58 15.39 17.55
C LEU A 214 9.83 15.99 16.90
N PHE A 215 10.32 15.38 15.80
CA PHE A 215 11.47 15.88 15.05
C PHE A 215 11.18 17.26 14.45
N ALA A 216 10.00 17.46 13.85
CA ALA A 216 9.62 18.75 13.28
C ALA A 216 9.63 19.88 14.33
N VAL A 217 9.02 19.64 15.49
CA VAL A 217 9.03 20.61 16.60
C VAL A 217 10.45 20.82 17.12
N SER A 218 11.22 19.75 17.30
CA SER A 218 12.61 19.83 17.75
C SER A 218 13.50 20.61 16.80
N LEU A 219 13.26 20.51 15.48
CA LEU A 219 14.03 21.23 14.47
C LEU A 219 13.78 22.74 14.55
N ILE A 220 12.53 23.15 14.83
CA ILE A 220 12.19 24.56 15.08
C ILE A 220 12.95 25.08 16.30
N VAL A 221 12.96 24.32 17.40
CA VAL A 221 13.73 24.69 18.60
C VAL A 221 15.21 24.83 18.27
N VAL A 222 15.80 23.83 17.60
CA VAL A 222 17.21 23.85 17.20
C VAL A 222 17.54 25.07 16.33
N PHE A 223 16.69 25.42 15.35
CA PHE A 223 16.90 26.57 14.45
C PHE A 223 17.00 27.92 15.19
N PHE A 224 16.26 28.09 16.29
CA PHE A 224 16.33 29.32 17.09
C PHE A 224 17.39 29.27 18.20
N THR A 225 17.93 28.09 18.49
CA THR A 225 18.91 27.90 19.57
C THR A 225 20.35 27.86 19.06
N PHE A 226 20.58 27.51 17.78
CA PHE A 226 21.90 27.36 17.14
C PHE A 226 22.00 28.18 15.85
#